data_AF-A0A2T4HJK4-F1
#
_entry.id   AF-A0A2T4HJK4-F1
#
_cell.length_a   1.000
_cell.length_b   1.000
_cell.length_c   1.000
_cell.angle_alpha   90.00
_cell.angle_beta   90.00
_cell.angle_gamma   90.00
#
_symmetry.space_group_name_H-M   'P 1'
#
loop_
_entity.id
_entity.type
_entity.pdbx_description
1 polymer ?
#
loop_
_entity_poly.entity_id
_entity_poly.type
_entity_poly.pdbx_seq_one_letter_code
_entity_poly.pdbx_strand_id
1 'polypeptide(L)' 'MIASAKEAPMPRNRQIFHDPKDELPPVTIEILKGDLMRFTQIDAEGRANVVTLSPRHGVQRGSFGVPLPQAGDLKAEA' A
#
# COMPACT_ATOMS: atom_id res chain seq x y z
N MET A 1 -30.04 11.83 6.03
CA MET A 1 -29.64 10.83 5.00
C MET A 1 -28.13 10.71 5.08
N ILE A 2 -27.62 9.55 5.48
CA ILE A 2 -26.17 9.32 5.63
C ILE A 2 -25.64 8.99 4.24
N ALA A 3 -24.71 9.79 3.73
CA ALA A 3 -24.09 9.54 2.44
C ALA A 3 -23.36 8.20 2.51
N SER A 4 -23.87 7.20 1.79
CA SER A 4 -23.17 5.94 1.57
C SER A 4 -21.90 6.28 0.79
N ALA A 5 -20.73 6.09 1.41
CA ALA A 5 -19.44 6.24 0.77
C ALA A 5 -19.39 5.24 -0.39
N LYS A 6 -19.68 5.71 -1.61
CA LYS A 6 -19.46 4.96 -2.83
C LYS A 6 -18.02 4.49 -2.80
N GLU A 7 -17.83 3.19 -2.64
CA GLU A 7 -16.58 2.50 -2.81
C GLU A 7 -15.96 3.00 -4.13
N ALA A 8 -14.90 3.80 -4.03
CA ALA A 8 -14.23 4.32 -5.21
C ALA A 8 -13.84 3.10 -6.07
N PRO A 9 -14.15 3.07 -7.37
CA PRO A 9 -13.85 1.92 -8.21
C PRO A 9 -12.38 1.57 -8.01
N MET A 10 -12.12 0.34 -7.56
CA MET A 10 -10.76 -0.12 -7.33
C MET A 10 -9.93 0.23 -8.56
N PRO A 11 -8.78 0.92 -8.41
CA PRO A 11 -7.94 1.23 -9.55
C PRO A 11 -7.67 -0.10 -10.27
N ARG A 12 -8.07 -0.22 -11.54
CA ARG A 12 -7.90 -1.48 -12.30
C ARG A 12 -6.43 -1.90 -12.40
N ASN A 13 -5.53 -0.99 -12.09
CA ASN A 13 -4.09 -1.18 -12.05
C ASN A 13 -3.54 -1.47 -10.64
N ARG A 14 -4.39 -1.70 -9.63
CA ARG A 14 -4.01 -1.98 -8.24
C ARG A 14 -4.71 -3.22 -7.72
N GLN A 15 -3.95 -4.16 -7.17
CA GLN A 15 -4.44 -5.36 -6.51
C GLN A 15 -3.73 -5.54 -5.18
N ILE A 16 -4.44 -6.02 -4.16
CA ILE A 16 -3.83 -6.40 -2.88
C ILE A 16 -3.83 -7.93 -2.81
N PHE A 17 -2.66 -8.51 -2.55
CA PHE A 17 -2.48 -9.93 -2.33
C PHE A 17 -2.37 -10.18 -0.83
N HIS A 18 -3.22 -11.08 -0.34
CA HIS A 18 -3.20 -11.56 1.04
C HIS A 18 -2.60 -12.97 1.04
N ASP A 19 -1.69 -13.24 1.95
CA ASP A 19 -1.22 -14.60 2.19
C ASP A 19 -2.38 -15.44 2.75
N PRO A 20 -2.73 -16.60 2.16
CA PRO A 20 -3.85 -17.42 2.64
C PRO A 20 -3.72 -17.92 4.08
N LYS A 21 -2.50 -17.91 4.63
CA LYS A 21 -2.20 -18.31 6.01
C LYS A 21 -2.04 -17.14 6.97
N ASP A 22 -2.14 -15.90 6.48
CA ASP A 22 -1.88 -14.68 7.24
C ASP A 22 -0.49 -14.65 7.94
N GLU A 23 0.50 -15.39 7.40
CA GLU A 23 1.88 -15.42 7.93
C GLU A 23 2.68 -14.21 7.44
N LEU A 24 2.27 -13.61 6.31
CA LEU A 24 2.95 -12.47 5.69
C LEU A 24 2.02 -11.25 5.58
N PRO A 25 2.53 -10.02 5.82
CA PRO A 25 1.76 -8.81 5.60
C PRO A 25 1.26 -8.70 4.15
N PRO A 26 0.07 -8.11 3.93
CA PRO A 26 -0.49 -7.95 2.58
C PRO A 26 0.45 -7.18 1.66
N VAL A 27 0.50 -7.60 0.39
CA VAL A 27 1.31 -6.96 -0.64
C VAL A 27 0.40 -6.24 -1.63
N THR A 28 0.59 -4.93 -1.76
CA THR A 28 -0.06 -4.13 -2.80
C THR A 28 0.76 -4.19 -4.08
N ILE A 29 0.13 -4.63 -5.17
CA ILE A 29 0.69 -4.72 -6.51
C ILE A 29 0.06 -3.63 -7.37
N GLU A 30 0.89 -2.82 -8.02
CA GLU A 30 0.44 -1.74 -8.89
C GLU A 30 1.13 -1.79 -10.25
N ILE A 31 0.35 -1.72 -11.33
CA ILE A 31 0.84 -1.56 -12.69
C ILE A 31 0.86 -0.06 -13.01
N LEU A 32 2.05 0.49 -13.17
CA LEU A 32 2.32 1.88 -13.49
C LEU A 32 2.69 2.02 -14.98
N LYS A 33 2.71 3.25 -15.48
CA LYS A 33 2.99 3.54 -16.89
C LYS A 33 4.36 2.99 -17.34
N GLY A 34 4.41 2.40 -18.54
CA GLY A 34 5.64 1.89 -19.14
C GLY A 34 6.06 0.53 -18.57
N ASP A 35 5.07 -0.33 -18.32
CA ASP A 35 5.22 -1.70 -17.83
C ASP A 35 6.01 -1.80 -16.51
N LEU A 36 5.83 -0.78 -15.67
CA LEU A 36 6.44 -0.67 -14.37
C LEU A 36 5.54 -1.34 -13.34
N MET A 37 5.97 -2.44 -12.73
CA MET A 37 5.24 -3.06 -11.63
C MET A 37 5.83 -2.61 -10.29
N ARG A 38 4.99 -2.16 -9.36
CA ARG A 38 5.37 -1.81 -8.00
C ARG A 38 4.71 -2.76 -7.01
N PHE A 39 5.50 -3.27 -6.09
CA PHE A 39 5.09 -4.12 -4.98
C PHE A 39 5.37 -3.34 -3.70
N THR A 40 4.34 -3.13 -2.89
CA THR A 40 4.44 -2.39 -1.62
C THR A 40 3.94 -3.28 -0.51
N GLN A 41 4.77 -3.50 0.50
CA GLN A 41 4.43 -4.21 1.72
C GLN A 41 4.66 -3.28 2.90
N ILE A 42 3.68 -3.18 3.80
CA ILE A 42 3.83 -2.46 5.06
C ILE A 42 4.19 -3.47 6.13
N ASP A 43 5.32 -3.28 6.82
CA ASP A 43 5.70 -4.13 7.95
C ASP A 43 4.97 -3.76 9.24
N ALA A 44 5.20 -4.54 10.30
CA ALA A 44 4.57 -4.32 11.60
C ALA A 44 4.96 -2.97 12.24
N GLU A 45 6.10 -2.39 11.85
CA GLU A 45 6.55 -1.09 12.32
C GLU A 45 6.03 0.07 11.46
N GLY A 46 5.19 -0.21 10.45
CA GLY A 46 4.64 0.79 9.54
C GLY A 46 5.61 1.26 8.46
N ARG A 47 6.72 0.56 8.23
CA ARG A 47 7.63 0.89 7.12
C ARG A 47 7.11 0.28 5.83
N ALA A 48 7.14 1.09 4.78
CA ALA A 48 6.83 0.65 3.43
C ALA A 48 8.08 0.07 2.77
N ASN A 49 8.07 -1.23 2.55
CA ASN A 49 9.04 -1.94 1.72
C ASN A 49 8.52 -1.95 0.28
N VAL A 50 9.28 -1.36 -0.64
CA VAL A 50 8.88 -1.18 -2.04
C VAL A 50 9.86 -1.89 -2.96
N VAL A 51 9.32 -2.73 -3.83
CA VAL A 51 10.05 -3.35 -4.94
C VAL A 51 9.45 -2.89 -6.25
N THR A 52 10.29 -2.47 -7.18
CA THR A 52 9.86 -2.02 -8.50
C THR A 52 10.51 -2.87 -9.57
N LEU A 53 9.71 -3.40 -10.50
CA LEU A 53 10.15 -4.16 -11.66
C LEU A 53 9.90 -3.33 -12.92
N SER A 54 10.93 -3.14 -13.73
CA SER A 54 10.80 -2.45 -15.02
C SER A 54 11.69 -3.07 -16.09
N PRO A 55 11.31 -3.00 -17.38
CA PRO A 55 12.18 -3.43 -18.47
C PRO A 55 13.49 -2.64 -18.57
N ARG A 56 13.47 -1.35 -18.20
CA ARG A 56 14.60 -0.42 -18.37
C ARG A 56 15.64 -0.50 -17.25
N HIS A 57 15.21 -0.74 -16.01
CA HIS A 57 16.08 -0.67 -14.83
C HIS A 57 16.15 -1.99 -14.06
N GLY A 58 15.47 -3.05 -14.52
CA GLY A 58 15.41 -4.33 -13.83
C GLY A 58 14.66 -4.23 -12.50
N VAL A 59 15.23 -4.80 -11.44
CA VAL A 59 14.67 -4.83 -10.08
C VAL A 59 15.28 -3.71 -9.23
N GLN A 60 14.44 -2.85 -8.67
CA GLN A 60 14.83 -1.83 -7.70
C GLN A 60 14.14 -2.09 -6.37
N ARG A 61 14.83 -1.82 -5.26
CA ARG A 61 14.34 -2.04 -3.90
C ARG A 61 14.56 -0.79 -3.04
N GLY A 62 13.62 -0.48 -2.17
CA GLY A 62 13.74 0.61 -1.20
C GLY A 62 12.81 0.41 -0.01
N SER A 63 13.11 1.08 1.09
CA SER A 63 12.29 1.10 2.30
C SER A 63 12.11 2.55 2.76
N PHE A 64 10.87 2.94 3.07
CA PHE A 64 10.55 4.28 3.55
C PHE A 64 9.72 4.17 4.82
N GLY A 65 10.04 4.97 5.84
CA GLY A 65 9.14 5.11 6.98
C GLY A 65 7.87 5.83 6.53
N VAL A 66 6.71 5.23 6.72
CA VAL A 66 5.45 5.96 6.62
C VAL A 66 5.26 6.62 7.98
N PRO A 67 5.07 7.96 8.07
CA PRO A 67 4.59 8.55 9.30
C PRO A 67 3.23 7.90 9.59
N LEU A 68 3.19 7.02 10.59
CA LEU A 68 1.90 6.58 11.13
C LEU A 68 1.21 7.86 11.61
N PRO A 69 -0.05 8.14 11.22
CA PRO A 69 -0.82 9.13 11.94
C PRO A 69 -0.83 8.67 13.39
N GLN A 70 -0.19 9.45 14.27
CA GLN A 70 -0.21 9.16 15.70
C GLN A 70 -1.68 9.09 16.10
N ALA A 71 -2.09 7.99 16.72
CA ALA A 71 -3.38 7.86 17.38
C ALA A 71 -3.41 8.73 18.66
N GLY A 72 -3.05 10.00 18.54
CA GLY A 72 -2.92 11.01 19.59
C GLY A 72 -3.67 12.31 19.32
N ASP A 73 -4.14 12.54 18.08
CA ASP A 73 -4.94 13.75 17.75
C ASP A 73 -6.45 13.55 17.92
N LEU A 74 -6.90 12.43 18.50
CA LEU A 74 -8.22 12.35 19.13
C LEU A 74 -8.07 12.64 20.63
N LYS A 75 -7.72 13.88 20.97
CA LYS A 75 -8.15 14.45 22.23
C LYS A 75 -9.40 15.28 21.97
N ALA A 76 -10.50 14.78 22.55
CA ALA A 76 -11.78 15.45 22.62
C ALA A 76 -11.64 16.90 23.12
N GLU A 77 -12.42 17.79 22.55
CA GLU A 77 -13.11 18.78 23.38
C GLU A 77 -14.56 18.90 22.91
N ALA A 78 -15.41 18.96 23.92
CA ALA A 78 -16.86 18.79 23.90
C ALA A 78 -17.60 20.09 23.60
#